data_AF-A0A1B0C494-F1
#
_entry.id   AF-A0A1B0C494-F1
#
_cell.length_a   1.000
_cell.length_b   1.000
_cell.length_c   1.000
_cell.angle_alpha   90.00
_cell.angle_beta   90.00
_cell.angle_gamma   90.00
#
_symmetry.space_group_name_H-M   'P 1'
#
loop_
_entity.id
_entity.type
_entity.pdbx_description
1 polymer ?
#
loop_
_entity_poly.entity_id
_entity_poly.type
_entity_poly.pdbx_seq_one_letter_code
_entity_poly.pdbx_strand_id
1 'polypeptide(L)'
;MLIIKKPTKLVSILKKQRLCNPDLYVSLIATMGNLHQGHFELIKYGRLKSNYLIVSIFVNPMQFSTFEDFNIYPKKLKEDIKRLIEYQVDILFAPTSKAMYPNNYKNHTYINVPKYSSILEGEKRPGHFLGVTTIVSKLFNLISPQLVVFGEKDFQQLIIIRQLIMHMNYNIKIRLAWQNSIN
;
A
#
# COMPACT_ATOMS: atom_id res chain seq x y z
N MET A 1 12.27 -6.35 11.89
CA MET A 1 10.95 -6.35 11.23
C MET A 1 9.89 -7.05 12.07
N LEU A 2 8.89 -6.31 12.56
CA LEU A 2 7.69 -6.86 13.19
C LEU A 2 6.65 -7.23 12.12
N ILE A 3 6.05 -8.42 12.21
CA ILE A 3 5.00 -8.85 11.28
C ILE A 3 3.63 -8.70 11.95
N ILE A 4 2.77 -7.85 11.39
CA ILE A 4 1.46 -7.52 11.93
C ILE A 4 0.36 -7.93 10.95
N LYS A 5 -0.67 -8.63 11.44
CA LYS A 5 -1.80 -9.12 10.62
C LYS A 5 -3.15 -8.47 10.93
N LYS A 6 -3.27 -7.80 12.08
CA LYS A 6 -4.54 -7.19 12.54
C LYS A 6 -4.45 -5.67 12.45
N PRO A 7 -5.40 -4.98 11.78
CA PRO A 7 -5.41 -3.52 11.70
C PRO A 7 -5.38 -2.83 13.07
N THR A 8 -6.17 -3.32 14.04
CA THR A 8 -6.23 -2.74 15.39
C THR A 8 -4.88 -2.83 16.12
N LYS A 9 -4.14 -3.92 15.95
CA LYS A 9 -2.80 -4.07 16.52
C LYS A 9 -1.80 -3.13 15.84
N LEU A 10 -1.90 -2.94 14.53
CA LEU A 10 -1.06 -1.98 13.80
C LEU A 10 -1.26 -0.56 14.33
N VAL A 11 -2.53 -0.11 14.41
CA VAL A 11 -2.89 1.22 14.91
C VAL A 11 -2.39 1.42 16.35
N SER A 12 -2.58 0.42 17.22
CA SER A 12 -2.11 0.46 18.61
C SER A 12 -0.59 0.65 18.71
N ILE A 13 0.18 -0.09 17.91
CA ILE A 13 1.64 0.02 17.88
C ILE A 13 2.06 1.39 17.37
N LEU A 14 1.49 1.86 16.25
CA LEU A 14 1.87 3.15 15.65
C LEU A 14 1.52 4.32 16.57
N LYS A 15 0.39 4.25 17.28
CA LYS A 15 0.04 5.25 18.30
C LYS A 15 1.11 5.32 19.39
N LYS A 16 1.57 4.16 19.90
CA LYS A 16 2.66 4.12 20.90
C LYS A 16 3.98 4.67 20.33
N GLN A 17 4.33 4.30 19.10
CA GLN A 17 5.57 4.78 18.47
C GLN A 17 5.58 6.30 18.31
N ARG A 18 4.47 6.89 17.86
CA ARG A 18 4.33 8.35 17.73
C ARG A 18 4.40 9.09 19.07
N LEU A 19 3.90 8.47 20.16
CA LEU A 19 4.01 9.05 21.50
C LEU A 19 5.44 9.02 22.03
N CYS A 20 6.20 7.96 21.71
CA CYS A 20 7.58 7.82 22.17
C CYS A 20 8.61 8.54 21.28
N ASN A 21 8.23 8.88 20.04
CA ASN A 21 9.11 9.53 19.06
C ASN A 21 8.33 10.64 18.32
N PRO A 22 8.42 11.90 18.77
CA PRO A 22 7.77 13.03 18.11
C PRO A 22 8.22 13.25 16.66
N ASP A 23 9.47 12.89 16.33
CA ASP A 23 10.07 13.03 15.00
C ASP A 23 9.82 11.80 14.12
N LEU A 24 8.87 10.93 14.48
CA LEU A 24 8.54 9.73 13.72
C LEU A 24 8.04 10.10 12.32
N TYR A 25 8.90 9.82 11.33
CA TYR A 25 8.62 10.01 9.93
C TYR A 25 8.45 8.65 9.28
N VAL A 26 7.21 8.32 8.94
CA VAL A 26 6.80 7.02 8.43
C VAL A 26 6.74 7.04 6.90
N SER A 27 7.45 6.11 6.26
CA SER A 27 7.20 5.77 4.86
C SER A 27 6.38 4.48 4.74
N LEU A 28 5.49 4.46 3.75
CA LEU A 28 4.68 3.30 3.39
C LEU A 28 4.96 2.87 1.95
N ILE A 29 5.30 1.58 1.79
CA ILE A 29 5.33 0.89 0.50
C ILE A 29 4.17 -0.09 0.46
N ALA A 30 3.12 0.26 -0.29
CA ALA A 30 1.93 -0.58 -0.44
C ALA A 30 2.09 -1.54 -1.61
N THR A 31 2.05 -2.85 -1.35
CA THR A 31 2.21 -3.89 -2.37
C THR A 31 1.18 -5.02 -2.20
N MET A 32 1.03 -5.84 -3.23
CA MET A 32 0.27 -7.09 -3.17
C MET A 32 1.16 -8.32 -2.90
N GLY A 33 2.44 -8.14 -2.58
CA GLY A 33 3.41 -9.23 -2.45
C GLY A 33 3.94 -9.74 -3.79
N ASN A 34 4.54 -10.93 -3.80
CA ASN A 34 5.32 -11.45 -4.93
C ASN A 34 6.40 -10.44 -5.34
N LEU A 35 7.22 -10.07 -4.35
CA LEU A 35 8.18 -8.98 -4.46
C LEU A 35 9.24 -9.28 -5.52
N HIS A 36 9.78 -8.22 -6.11
CA HIS A 36 10.82 -8.29 -7.14
C HIS A 36 11.69 -7.04 -7.04
N GLN A 37 12.75 -6.95 -7.85
CA GLN A 37 13.73 -5.87 -7.74
C GLN A 37 13.10 -4.48 -7.72
N GLY A 38 12.13 -4.22 -8.60
CA GLY A 38 11.37 -2.96 -8.58
C GLY A 38 10.76 -2.60 -7.22
N HIS A 39 10.16 -3.56 -6.50
CA HIS A 39 9.63 -3.31 -5.16
C HIS A 39 10.73 -2.96 -4.16
N PHE A 40 11.88 -3.62 -4.25
CA PHE A 40 13.01 -3.38 -3.37
C PHE A 40 13.64 -2.01 -3.56
N GLU A 41 13.66 -1.48 -4.79
CA GLU A 41 14.07 -0.09 -5.02
C GLU A 41 13.12 0.91 -4.35
N LEU A 42 11.80 0.67 -4.36
CA LEU A 42 10.85 1.50 -3.61
C LEU A 42 11.11 1.43 -2.10
N ILE A 43 11.40 0.23 -1.59
CA ILE A 43 11.68 -0.02 -0.17
C ILE A 43 12.97 0.67 0.26
N LYS A 44 14.05 0.56 -0.52
CA LYS A 44 15.31 1.29 -0.29
C LYS A 44 15.08 2.79 -0.27
N TYR A 45 14.35 3.33 -1.25
CA TYR A 45 14.03 4.75 -1.30
C TYR A 45 13.23 5.20 -0.08
N GLY A 46 12.19 4.44 0.28
CA GLY A 46 11.38 4.70 1.47
C GLY A 46 12.25 4.70 2.73
N ARG A 47 13.15 3.72 2.86
CA ARG A 47 14.08 3.63 3.98
C ARG A 47 14.97 4.87 4.09
N LEU A 48 15.56 5.29 2.98
CA LEU A 48 16.48 6.45 2.93
C LEU A 48 15.80 7.78 3.29
N LYS A 49 14.47 7.88 3.12
CA LYS A 49 13.70 9.12 3.34
C LYS A 49 12.85 9.10 4.62
N SER A 50 13.00 8.08 5.46
CA SER A 50 12.16 7.92 6.66
C SER A 50 12.90 7.19 7.77
N ASN A 51 12.63 7.55 9.03
CA ASN A 51 13.15 6.80 10.18
C ASN A 51 12.24 5.63 10.60
N TYR A 52 11.06 5.48 9.98
CA TYR A 52 10.17 4.34 10.18
C TYR A 52 9.58 3.83 8.85
N LEU A 53 9.84 2.57 8.48
CA LEU A 53 9.47 2.01 7.18
C LEU A 53 8.48 0.88 7.38
N ILE A 54 7.34 1.04 6.69
CA ILE A 54 6.27 0.07 6.70
C ILE A 54 6.06 -0.45 5.29
N VAL A 55 6.11 -1.76 5.14
CA VAL A 55 5.69 -2.43 3.90
C VAL A 55 4.35 -3.08 4.17
N SER A 56 3.36 -2.87 3.30
CA SER A 56 2.13 -3.67 3.34
C SER A 56 2.16 -4.72 2.23
N ILE A 57 1.81 -5.96 2.57
CA ILE A 57 1.55 -7.03 1.62
C ILE A 57 0.10 -7.46 1.79
N PHE A 58 -0.75 -7.06 0.85
CA PHE A 58 -2.15 -7.45 0.85
C PHE A 58 -2.69 -7.56 -0.58
N VAL A 59 -3.02 -8.79 -0.98
CA VAL A 59 -3.74 -9.05 -2.24
C VAL A 59 -5.19 -8.63 -2.05
N ASN A 60 -5.53 -7.43 -2.52
CA ASN A 60 -6.83 -6.83 -2.30
C ASN A 60 -7.88 -7.40 -3.26
N PRO A 61 -8.90 -8.16 -2.81
CA PRO A 61 -9.91 -8.73 -3.71
C PRO A 61 -10.73 -7.66 -4.45
N MET A 62 -10.90 -6.45 -3.91
CA MET A 62 -11.72 -5.41 -4.53
C MET A 62 -11.15 -4.85 -5.84
N GLN A 63 -9.85 -5.06 -6.12
CA GLN A 63 -9.21 -4.55 -7.34
C GLN A 63 -9.02 -5.61 -8.43
N PHE A 64 -9.59 -6.81 -8.27
CA PHE A 64 -9.58 -7.84 -9.30
C PHE A 64 -10.88 -7.81 -10.10
N SER A 65 -10.78 -7.97 -11.42
CA SER A 65 -11.94 -7.99 -12.32
C SER A 65 -12.75 -9.28 -12.17
N THR A 66 -12.07 -10.39 -11.86
CA THR A 66 -12.67 -11.73 -11.76
C THR A 66 -12.19 -12.45 -10.50
N PHE A 67 -12.96 -13.46 -10.07
CA PHE A 67 -12.58 -14.30 -8.94
C PHE A 67 -11.42 -15.24 -9.30
N GLU A 68 -11.35 -15.66 -10.56
CA GLU A 68 -10.30 -16.47 -11.15
C GLU A 68 -8.95 -15.76 -11.05
N ASP A 69 -8.86 -14.51 -11.51
CA ASP A 69 -7.62 -13.70 -11.45
C ASP A 69 -7.12 -13.54 -10.01
N PHE A 70 -8.05 -13.32 -9.07
CA PHE A 70 -7.73 -13.21 -7.65
C PHE A 70 -7.20 -14.52 -7.06
N ASN A 71 -7.72 -15.67 -7.49
CA ASN A 71 -7.31 -16.97 -6.98
C ASN A 71 -5.94 -17.39 -7.50
N ILE A 72 -5.64 -17.11 -8.77
CA ILE A 72 -4.36 -17.48 -9.39
C ILE A 72 -3.22 -16.50 -9.05
N TYR A 73 -3.53 -15.34 -8.46
CA TYR A 73 -2.51 -14.36 -8.09
C TYR A 73 -1.46 -14.99 -7.13
N PRO A 74 -0.15 -14.85 -7.41
CA PRO A 74 0.90 -15.52 -6.65
C PRO A 74 0.96 -15.04 -5.20
N LYS A 75 0.78 -15.96 -4.25
CA LYS A 75 0.81 -15.69 -2.80
C LYS A 75 2.09 -16.26 -2.19
N LYS A 76 3.21 -15.55 -2.36
CA LYS A 76 4.54 -15.98 -1.92
C LYS A 76 5.02 -15.34 -0.61
N LEU A 77 4.10 -15.10 0.33
CA LEU A 77 4.38 -14.33 1.56
C LEU A 77 5.61 -14.82 2.34
N LYS A 78 5.84 -16.14 2.43
CA LYS A 78 7.03 -16.70 3.12
C LYS A 78 8.34 -16.29 2.43
N GLU A 79 8.37 -16.27 1.11
CA GLU A 79 9.53 -15.84 0.31
C GLU A 79 9.73 -14.33 0.42
N ASP A 80 8.64 -13.57 0.32
CA ASP A 80 8.65 -12.11 0.48
C ASP A 80 9.23 -11.72 1.86
N ILE A 81 8.77 -12.38 2.94
CA ILE A 81 9.28 -12.14 4.30
C ILE A 81 10.79 -12.37 4.37
N LYS A 82 11.30 -13.48 3.81
CA LYS A 82 12.73 -13.79 3.84
C LYS A 82 13.55 -12.68 3.18
N ARG A 83 13.11 -12.21 2.02
CA ARG A 83 13.81 -11.17 1.26
C ARG A 83 13.75 -9.81 1.93
N LEU A 84 12.65 -9.48 2.62
CA LEU A 84 12.50 -8.20 3.33
C LEU A 84 13.43 -8.04 4.55
N ILE A 85 14.03 -9.12 5.07
CA ILE A 85 14.95 -9.07 6.22
C ILE A 85 16.13 -8.14 5.94
N GLU A 86 16.63 -8.13 4.70
CA GLU A 86 17.80 -7.35 4.28
C GLU A 86 17.53 -5.84 4.15
N TYR A 87 16.27 -5.41 4.21
CA TYR A 87 15.85 -4.05 3.87
C TYR A 87 15.48 -3.18 5.07
N GLN A 88 15.78 -3.65 6.30
CA GLN A 88 15.55 -2.89 7.54
C GLN A 88 14.12 -2.35 7.67
N VAL A 89 13.14 -3.17 7.26
CA VAL A 89 11.72 -2.86 7.41
C VAL A 89 11.34 -2.94 8.90
N ASP A 90 10.71 -1.89 9.42
CA ASP A 90 10.27 -1.85 10.82
C ASP A 90 9.02 -2.71 11.00
N ILE A 91 8.02 -2.51 10.15
CA ILE A 91 6.77 -3.28 10.15
C ILE A 91 6.47 -3.84 8.75
N LEU A 92 6.25 -5.14 8.70
CA LEU A 92 5.51 -5.76 7.61
C LEU A 92 4.04 -5.92 8.05
N PHE A 93 3.15 -5.17 7.41
CA PHE A 93 1.72 -5.32 7.58
C PHE A 93 1.16 -6.30 6.53
N ALA A 94 0.85 -7.53 6.96
CA ALA A 94 0.38 -8.61 6.11
C ALA A 94 -0.98 -9.16 6.59
N PRO A 95 -2.07 -8.37 6.48
CA PRO A 95 -3.38 -8.76 6.97
C PRO A 95 -4.05 -9.83 6.08
N THR A 96 -5.02 -10.54 6.65
CA THR A 96 -5.92 -11.39 5.86
C THR A 96 -7.10 -10.57 5.33
N SER A 97 -7.78 -11.06 4.29
CA SER A 97 -8.99 -10.40 3.76
C SER A 97 -10.08 -10.26 4.81
N LYS A 98 -10.25 -11.23 5.71
CA LYS A 98 -11.20 -11.13 6.84
C LYS A 98 -10.81 -10.04 7.85
N ALA A 99 -9.50 -9.82 8.05
CA ALA A 99 -9.03 -8.76 8.93
C ALA A 99 -9.23 -7.36 8.31
N MET A 100 -9.07 -7.24 6.99
CA MET A 100 -9.35 -5.99 6.27
C MET A 100 -10.83 -5.76 6.04
N TYR A 101 -11.61 -6.78 5.74
CA TYR A 101 -13.03 -6.72 5.40
C TYR A 101 -13.83 -7.72 6.27
N PRO A 102 -14.11 -7.39 7.55
CA PRO A 102 -14.79 -8.30 8.48
C PRO A 102 -16.17 -8.75 8.00
N ASN A 103 -16.90 -7.85 7.33
CA ASN A 103 -18.27 -8.06 6.85
C ASN A 103 -18.32 -8.31 5.33
N ASN A 104 -17.27 -8.94 4.76
CA ASN A 104 -17.07 -9.06 3.31
C ASN A 104 -16.76 -7.70 2.63
N TYR A 105 -16.14 -7.74 1.45
CA TYR A 105 -15.78 -6.56 0.67
C TYR A 105 -16.91 -6.09 -0.27
N LYS A 106 -17.92 -6.93 -0.57
CA LYS A 106 -19.01 -6.61 -1.52
C LYS A 106 -19.85 -5.38 -1.13
N ASN A 107 -20.13 -5.21 0.17
CA ASN A 107 -20.87 -4.06 0.71
C ASN A 107 -19.96 -3.09 1.47
N HIS A 108 -18.65 -3.10 1.19
CA HIS A 108 -17.72 -2.21 1.86
C HIS A 108 -17.86 -0.79 1.35
N THR A 109 -17.76 0.20 2.24
CA THR A 109 -17.57 1.59 1.85
C THR A 109 -16.37 1.70 0.92
N TYR A 110 -16.54 2.41 -0.18
CA TYR A 110 -15.51 2.59 -1.18
C TYR A 110 -15.26 4.07 -1.46
N ILE A 111 -14.11 4.35 -2.07
CA ILE A 111 -13.75 5.68 -2.53
C ILE A 111 -13.56 5.60 -4.03
N ASN A 112 -14.25 6.47 -4.78
CA ASN A 112 -14.10 6.57 -6.22
C ASN A 112 -13.42 7.90 -6.57
N VAL A 113 -12.35 7.84 -7.38
CA VAL A 113 -11.69 9.02 -7.93
C VAL A 113 -12.19 9.19 -9.37
N PRO A 114 -13.12 10.11 -9.65
CA PRO A 114 -13.74 10.23 -10.96
C PRO A 114 -12.74 10.66 -12.04
N LYS A 115 -13.15 10.61 -13.32
CA LYS A 115 -12.37 10.97 -14.52
C LYS A 115 -11.26 9.97 -14.86
N TYR A 116 -10.29 9.74 -13.98
CA TYR A 116 -9.16 8.85 -14.30
C TYR A 116 -9.46 7.37 -14.04
N SER A 117 -10.42 7.05 -13.16
CA SER A 117 -10.78 5.66 -12.86
C SER A 117 -11.56 4.96 -13.97
N SER A 118 -12.06 5.70 -14.97
CA SER A 118 -12.95 5.19 -16.02
C SER A 118 -12.38 5.30 -17.44
N ILE A 119 -11.09 5.59 -17.58
CA ILE A 119 -10.38 5.68 -18.86
C ILE A 119 -9.21 4.69 -18.89
N LEU A 120 -8.62 4.43 -20.06
CA LEU A 120 -7.41 3.62 -20.21
C LEU A 120 -7.55 2.24 -19.53
N GLU A 121 -6.75 1.92 -18.50
CA GLU A 121 -6.89 0.65 -17.79
C GLU A 121 -8.23 0.52 -17.05
N GLY A 122 -8.79 1.65 -16.61
CA GLY A 122 -10.09 1.68 -15.93
C GLY A 122 -11.25 1.29 -16.84
N GLU A 123 -11.14 1.55 -18.14
CA GLU A 123 -12.09 1.08 -19.15
C GLU A 123 -11.97 -0.43 -19.36
N LYS A 124 -10.74 -0.95 -19.40
CA LYS A 124 -10.47 -2.40 -19.57
C LYS A 124 -10.79 -3.21 -18.33
N ARG A 125 -10.73 -2.59 -17.15
CA ARG A 125 -10.94 -3.24 -15.84
C ARG A 125 -11.90 -2.41 -14.99
N PRO A 126 -13.22 -2.40 -15.32
CA PRO A 126 -14.20 -1.65 -14.56
C PRO A 126 -14.15 -1.98 -13.07
N GLY A 127 -14.11 -0.95 -12.21
CA GLY A 127 -14.03 -1.11 -10.76
C GLY A 127 -12.64 -1.38 -10.19
N HIS A 128 -11.62 -1.67 -11.01
CA HIS A 128 -10.24 -1.92 -10.54
C HIS A 128 -9.72 -0.77 -9.66
N PHE A 129 -9.80 0.47 -10.18
CA PHE A 129 -9.27 1.62 -9.46
C PHE A 129 -10.09 2.00 -8.22
N LEU A 130 -11.39 1.68 -8.19
CA LEU A 130 -12.20 1.81 -6.97
C LEU A 130 -11.65 0.89 -5.87
N GLY A 131 -11.31 -0.35 -6.23
CA GLY A 131 -10.63 -1.28 -5.31
C GLY A 131 -9.31 -0.72 -4.79
N VAL A 132 -8.49 -0.17 -5.69
CA VAL A 132 -7.18 0.43 -5.37
C VAL A 132 -7.32 1.65 -4.44
N THR A 133 -8.14 2.63 -4.79
CA THR A 133 -8.33 3.85 -3.99
C THR A 133 -8.93 3.53 -2.62
N THR A 134 -9.83 2.56 -2.55
CA THR A 134 -10.42 2.10 -1.29
C THR A 134 -9.37 1.49 -0.36
N ILE A 135 -8.55 0.54 -0.86
CA ILE A 135 -7.54 -0.09 -0.01
C ILE A 135 -6.41 0.87 0.36
N VAL A 136 -5.97 1.73 -0.56
CA VAL A 136 -4.91 2.70 -0.31
C VAL A 136 -5.37 3.73 0.73
N SER A 137 -6.58 4.28 0.61
CA SER A 137 -7.13 5.19 1.62
C SER A 137 -7.26 4.51 2.99
N LYS A 138 -7.67 3.24 3.02
CA LYS A 138 -7.74 2.47 4.26
C LYS A 138 -6.37 2.29 4.90
N LEU A 139 -5.33 2.00 4.11
CA LEU A 139 -3.95 1.94 4.60
C LEU A 139 -3.48 3.31 5.11
N PHE A 140 -3.80 4.40 4.41
CA PHE A 140 -3.48 5.76 4.86
C PHE A 140 -4.12 6.07 6.20
N ASN A 141 -5.39 5.71 6.39
CA ASN A 141 -6.08 5.92 7.67
C ASN A 141 -5.50 5.06 8.80
N LEU A 142 -5.09 3.82 8.52
CA LEU A 142 -4.50 2.93 9.52
C LEU A 142 -3.08 3.34 9.93
N ILE A 143 -2.30 3.88 8.98
CA ILE A 143 -0.86 4.09 9.14
C ILE A 143 -0.50 5.56 9.36
N SER A 144 -1.27 6.46 8.74
CA SER A 144 -1.02 7.91 8.65
C SER A 144 0.41 8.24 8.19
N PRO A 145 0.92 7.63 7.10
CA PRO A 145 2.31 7.80 6.70
C PRO A 145 2.60 9.23 6.25
N GLN A 146 3.81 9.74 6.47
CA GLN A 146 4.24 11.03 5.92
C GLN A 146 4.72 10.91 4.48
N LEU A 147 5.20 9.72 4.08
CA LEU A 147 5.68 9.44 2.72
C LEU A 147 5.05 8.15 2.19
N VAL A 148 4.59 8.18 0.95
CA VAL A 148 4.22 6.99 0.18
C VAL A 148 5.04 6.96 -1.09
N VAL A 149 5.57 5.78 -1.43
CA VAL A 149 6.42 5.60 -2.61
C VAL A 149 5.76 4.62 -3.56
N PHE A 150 5.59 5.03 -4.80
CA PHE A 150 4.99 4.21 -5.86
C PHE A 150 5.96 4.09 -7.04
N GLY A 151 5.88 2.95 -7.72
CA GLY A 151 6.62 2.70 -8.96
C GLY A 151 5.92 3.31 -10.17
N GLU A 152 6.68 3.57 -11.22
CA GLU A 152 6.22 4.20 -12.46
C GLU A 152 5.42 3.30 -13.38
N LYS A 153 5.61 1.99 -13.23
CA LYS A 153 5.00 0.99 -14.10
C LYS A 153 3.48 1.16 -14.18
N ASP A 154 2.86 1.59 -13.08
CA ASP A 154 1.43 1.84 -12.98
C ASP A 154 1.14 3.36 -12.93
N PHE A 155 1.55 4.09 -13.98
CA PHE A 155 1.44 5.55 -14.04
C PHE A 155 0.00 6.07 -13.83
N GLN A 156 -1.00 5.37 -14.36
CA GLN A 156 -2.41 5.74 -14.14
C GLN A 156 -2.80 5.64 -12.65
N GLN A 157 -2.37 4.58 -11.97
CA GLN A 157 -2.56 4.43 -10.52
C GLN A 157 -1.91 5.59 -9.77
N LEU A 158 -0.68 5.98 -10.14
CA LEU A 158 0.02 7.10 -9.52
C LEU A 158 -0.79 8.40 -9.61
N ILE A 159 -1.31 8.73 -10.80
CA ILE A 159 -2.12 9.94 -11.01
C ILE A 159 -3.39 9.90 -10.16
N ILE A 160 -4.07 8.75 -10.12
CA ILE A 160 -5.27 8.53 -9.30
C ILE A 160 -4.96 8.71 -7.82
N ILE A 161 -3.89 8.11 -7.31
CA ILE A 161 -3.50 8.25 -5.89
C ILE A 161 -3.06 9.68 -5.56
N ARG A 162 -2.38 10.37 -6.50
CA ARG A 162 -2.03 11.79 -6.31
C ARG A 162 -3.29 12.66 -6.19
N GLN A 163 -4.30 12.42 -7.02
CA GLN A 163 -5.56 13.13 -6.94
C GLN A 163 -6.34 12.78 -5.67
N LEU A 164 -6.35 11.51 -5.27
CA LEU A 164 -6.92 11.06 -4.01
C LEU A 164 -6.31 11.81 -2.81
N ILE A 165 -4.98 11.88 -2.75
CA ILE A 165 -4.26 12.60 -1.68
C ILE A 165 -4.68 14.06 -1.62
N MET A 166 -4.71 14.72 -2.78
CA MET A 166 -5.09 16.13 -2.90
C MET A 166 -6.54 16.39 -2.50
N HIS A 167 -7.50 15.64 -3.06
CA HIS A 167 -8.93 15.87 -2.86
C HIS A 167 -9.41 15.51 -1.45
N MET A 168 -8.77 14.52 -0.82
CA MET A 168 -9.11 14.10 0.54
C MET A 168 -8.29 14.82 1.61
N ASN A 169 -7.48 15.81 1.23
CA ASN A 169 -6.60 16.58 2.12
C ASN A 169 -5.68 15.70 2.98
N TYR A 170 -5.20 14.59 2.41
CA TYR A 170 -4.22 13.75 3.09
C TYR A 170 -2.89 14.51 3.20
N ASN A 171 -2.40 14.70 4.44
CA ASN A 171 -1.06 15.25 4.69
C ASN A 171 0.02 14.19 4.43
N ILE A 172 0.12 13.74 3.18
CA ILE A 172 0.98 12.65 2.74
C ILE A 172 1.76 13.11 1.52
N LYS A 173 3.10 13.04 1.59
CA LYS A 173 3.95 13.26 0.42
C LYS A 173 3.92 12.00 -0.44
N ILE A 174 3.52 12.13 -1.70
CA ILE A 174 3.67 11.08 -2.70
C ILE A 174 4.98 11.24 -3.45
N ARG A 175 5.73 10.15 -3.61
CA ARG A 175 6.96 10.15 -4.41
C ARG A 175 6.98 9.00 -5.40
N LEU A 176 7.43 9.36 -6.59
CA LEU A 176 7.80 8.45 -7.65
C LEU A 176 9.27 8.05 -7.47
N ALA A 177 9.55 6.75 -7.43
CA ALA A 177 10.93 6.26 -7.41
C ALA A 177 11.21 5.47 -8.69
N TRP A 178 12.30 5.83 -9.36
CA TRP A 178 12.79 5.17 -10.56
C TRP A 178 13.71 4.02 -10.16
N GLN A 179 13.82 3.00 -11.03
CA GLN A 179 14.84 1.95 -10.86
C GLN A 179 16.28 2.49 -10.90
N ASN A 180 16.50 3.69 -11.48
CA ASN A 180 17.85 4.29 -11.65
C ASN A 180 18.06 5.60 -10.86
N SER A 181 17.13 6.05 -10.01
CA SER A 181 17.23 7.34 -9.31
C SER A 181 17.77 7.25 -7.87
N ILE A 182 18.43 6.14 -7.51
CA ILE A 182 18.96 5.88 -6.15
C ILE A 182 20.50 5.90 -6.14
N ASN A 183 21.11 6.49 -7.17
CA ASN A 183 22.53 6.87 -7.16
C ASN A 183 22.69 8.32 -6.71
#